data_AF-X1QZ98-F1
#
_entry.id   AF-X1QZ98-F1
#
_cell.length_a   1.000
_cell.length_b   1.000
_cell.length_c   1.000
_cell.angle_alpha   90.00
_cell.angle_beta   90.00
_cell.angle_gamma   90.00
#
_symmetry.space_group_name_H-M   'P 1'
#
loop_
_entity.id
_entity.type
_entity.pdbx_description
1 polymer ?
#
loop_
_entity_poly.entity_id
_entity_poly.type
_entity_poly.pdbx_seq_one_letter_code
_entity_poly.pdbx_strand_id
1 'polypeptide(L)'
;AGVMHGVYFDTVTHSKIVDCWAEDMYGEDGICLYDSSDYNTVEGNTCQGNNDHGILLYTSSSNNTIEGNTCRGNAFGIGLIDSSDNNTVAGNTCQGNTSNGIYVDTSNHNTVAGNTVQGNTSYGLILETSKVLWPSWEFPSTVLPSMVLWLQ
;
A
#
# COMPACT_ATOMS: atom_id res chain seq x y z
N ALA A 1 1.57 12.80 -23.62
CA ALA A 1 1.47 11.33 -23.54
C ALA A 1 0.62 11.03 -22.32
N GLY A 2 -0.43 10.23 -22.48
CA GLY A 2 -1.37 9.95 -21.39
C GLY A 2 -0.68 9.14 -20.31
N VAL A 3 -0.85 9.59 -19.08
CA VAL A 3 -0.49 8.88 -17.86
C VAL A 3 -1.39 7.64 -17.77
N MET A 4 -0.83 6.44 -17.55
CA MET A 4 -1.63 5.20 -17.55
C MET A 4 -1.29 4.35 -16.33
N HIS A 5 -2.13 4.44 -15.30
CA HIS A 5 -2.25 3.39 -14.28
C HIS A 5 -2.85 2.13 -14.93
N GLY A 6 -2.62 0.96 -14.34
CA GLY A 6 -3.26 -0.28 -14.77
C GLY A 6 -4.76 -0.28 -14.47
N VAL A 7 -5.12 -0.11 -13.20
CA VAL A 7 -6.50 0.09 -12.74
C VAL A 7 -6.57 1.39 -11.93
N TYR A 8 -7.54 2.23 -12.23
CA TYR A 8 -7.69 3.55 -11.62
C TYR A 8 -9.13 3.76 -11.14
N PHE A 9 -9.28 3.95 -9.83
CA PHE A 9 -10.52 4.38 -9.21
C PHE A 9 -10.39 5.85 -8.82
N ASP A 10 -11.30 6.68 -9.34
CA ASP A 10 -11.39 8.11 -9.08
C ASP A 10 -12.77 8.41 -8.48
N THR A 11 -12.82 8.79 -7.20
CA THR A 11 -14.06 8.97 -6.41
C THR A 11 -14.97 7.74 -6.34
N VAL A 12 -14.43 6.54 -6.58
CA VAL A 12 -15.21 5.30 -6.58
C VAL A 12 -15.29 4.74 -5.17
N THR A 13 -16.49 4.35 -4.72
CA THR A 13 -16.68 3.76 -3.39
C THR A 13 -17.39 2.41 -3.44
N HIS A 14 -17.30 1.64 -2.36
CA HIS A 14 -18.04 0.37 -2.16
C HIS A 14 -17.87 -0.65 -3.31
N SER A 15 -16.70 -0.65 -3.92
CA SER A 15 -16.39 -1.46 -5.10
C SER A 15 -15.21 -2.40 -4.82
N LYS A 16 -14.92 -3.29 -5.78
CA LYS A 16 -13.86 -4.27 -5.65
C LYS A 16 -12.98 -4.33 -6.89
N ILE A 17 -11.68 -4.51 -6.66
CA ILE A 17 -10.66 -4.85 -7.66
C ILE A 17 -10.09 -6.20 -7.23
N VAL A 18 -10.39 -7.25 -7.98
CA VAL A 18 -10.08 -8.63 -7.59
C VAL A 18 -9.44 -9.37 -8.76
N ASP A 19 -8.42 -10.17 -8.47
CA ASP A 19 -7.75 -11.07 -9.44
C ASP A 19 -7.24 -10.37 -10.72
N CYS A 20 -6.84 -9.10 -10.61
CA CYS A 20 -6.28 -8.32 -11.72
C CYS A 20 -4.75 -8.47 -11.79
N TRP A 21 -4.22 -8.28 -13.01
CA TRP A 21 -2.78 -8.27 -13.30
C TRP A 21 -2.39 -6.91 -13.89
N ALA A 22 -1.55 -6.15 -13.18
CA ALA A 22 -1.03 -4.86 -13.62
C ALA A 22 0.52 -4.90 -13.66
N GLU A 23 1.08 -4.91 -14.87
CA GLU A 23 2.52 -5.11 -15.08
C GLU A 23 3.12 -4.11 -16.06
N ASP A 24 4.34 -3.67 -15.76
CA ASP A 24 5.16 -2.79 -16.60
C ASP A 24 4.47 -1.45 -16.97
N MET A 25 3.73 -0.85 -16.01
CA MET A 25 3.18 0.50 -16.19
C MET A 25 4.31 1.53 -16.32
N TYR A 26 4.46 2.11 -17.51
CA TYR A 26 5.50 3.09 -17.81
C TYR A 26 5.19 4.44 -17.17
N GLY A 27 5.70 4.60 -15.95
CA GLY A 27 5.74 5.87 -15.22
C GLY A 27 4.73 6.01 -14.10
N GLU A 28 3.94 4.98 -13.79
CA GLU A 28 2.77 5.07 -12.91
C GLU A 28 2.56 3.81 -12.06
N ASP A 29 1.50 3.84 -11.26
CA ASP A 29 1.09 2.74 -10.39
C ASP A 29 0.36 1.60 -11.12
N GLY A 30 0.48 0.38 -10.59
CA GLY A 30 -0.31 -0.76 -11.04
C GLY A 30 -1.80 -0.56 -10.78
N ILE A 31 -2.16 -0.32 -9.52
CA ILE A 31 -3.54 -0.01 -9.08
C ILE A 31 -3.51 1.28 -8.26
N CYS A 32 -4.40 2.22 -8.56
CA CYS A 32 -4.52 3.47 -7.81
C CYS A 32 -5.98 3.73 -7.39
N LEU A 33 -6.19 3.96 -6.09
CA LEU A 33 -7.41 4.54 -5.52
C LEU A 33 -7.13 6.00 -5.22
N TYR A 34 -7.86 6.86 -5.90
CA TYR A 34 -7.64 8.30 -5.91
C TYR A 34 -8.89 9.06 -5.49
N ASP A 35 -8.67 10.18 -4.81
CA ASP A 35 -9.66 11.20 -4.45
C ASP A 35 -10.89 10.62 -3.75
N SER A 36 -10.75 10.38 -2.44
CA SER A 36 -11.86 9.88 -1.60
C SER A 36 -12.49 8.58 -2.12
N SER A 37 -11.67 7.71 -2.73
CA SER A 37 -12.10 6.39 -3.18
C SER A 37 -12.18 5.45 -1.98
N ASP A 38 -13.29 5.55 -1.25
CA ASP A 38 -13.46 4.94 0.06
C ASP A 38 -14.22 3.60 0.04
N TYR A 39 -14.03 2.79 1.09
CA TYR A 39 -14.79 1.54 1.31
C TYR A 39 -14.67 0.51 0.19
N ASN A 40 -13.54 0.49 -0.53
CA ASN A 40 -13.26 -0.48 -1.57
C ASN A 40 -12.44 -1.67 -1.04
N THR A 41 -12.45 -2.76 -1.80
CA THR A 41 -11.60 -3.93 -1.56
C THR A 41 -10.66 -4.16 -2.74
N VAL A 42 -9.36 -4.25 -2.48
CA VAL A 42 -8.33 -4.65 -3.45
C VAL A 42 -7.77 -5.98 -2.98
N GLU A 43 -8.13 -7.06 -3.67
CA GLU A 43 -7.90 -8.43 -3.20
C GLU A 43 -7.27 -9.32 -4.28
N GLY A 44 -6.25 -10.09 -3.93
CA GLY A 44 -5.72 -11.14 -4.81
C GLY A 44 -5.09 -10.64 -6.12
N ASN A 45 -4.71 -9.37 -6.21
CA ASN A 45 -4.14 -8.80 -7.42
C ASN A 45 -2.62 -9.00 -7.49
N THR A 46 -2.08 -8.99 -8.71
CA THR A 46 -0.64 -8.97 -8.96
C THR A 46 -0.23 -7.66 -9.62
N CYS A 47 0.65 -6.91 -8.95
CA CYS A 47 1.24 -5.68 -9.45
C CYS A 47 2.77 -5.82 -9.56
N GLN A 48 3.30 -5.87 -10.79
CA GLN A 48 4.69 -6.22 -11.04
C GLN A 48 5.42 -5.23 -11.95
N GLY A 49 6.67 -4.88 -11.63
CA GLY A 49 7.53 -4.13 -12.55
C GLY A 49 7.03 -2.72 -12.88
N ASN A 50 6.09 -2.17 -12.12
CA ASN A 50 5.56 -0.84 -12.35
C ASN A 50 6.59 0.21 -11.91
N ASN A 51 6.71 1.30 -12.66
CA ASN A 51 7.74 2.30 -12.40
C ASN A 51 7.49 3.14 -11.14
N ASP A 52 6.27 3.12 -10.59
CA ASP A 52 5.96 3.72 -9.29
C ASP A 52 5.42 2.69 -8.28
N HIS A 53 4.19 2.81 -7.77
CA HIS A 53 3.67 1.87 -6.77
C HIS A 53 3.09 0.61 -7.41
N GLY A 54 3.14 -0.51 -6.71
CA GLY A 54 2.28 -1.65 -7.04
C GLY A 54 0.82 -1.29 -6.83
N ILE A 55 0.50 -0.80 -5.62
CA ILE A 55 -0.83 -0.31 -5.23
C ILE A 55 -0.67 1.02 -4.49
N LEU A 56 -1.42 2.04 -4.90
CA LEU A 56 -1.44 3.36 -4.27
C LEU A 56 -2.84 3.73 -3.79
N LEU A 57 -2.95 4.19 -2.54
CA LEU A 57 -4.11 4.90 -2.01
C LEU A 57 -3.67 6.35 -1.79
N TYR A 58 -4.33 7.28 -2.48
CA TYR A 58 -3.92 8.68 -2.51
C TYR A 58 -5.09 9.64 -2.38
N THR A 59 -4.80 10.82 -1.81
CA THR A 59 -5.72 11.94 -1.66
C THR A 59 -7.02 11.53 -0.94
N SER A 60 -6.90 11.30 0.37
CA SER A 60 -8.01 10.99 1.27
C SER A 60 -8.76 9.68 1.01
N SER A 61 -8.16 8.72 0.30
CA SER A 61 -8.77 7.41 0.03
C SER A 61 -8.72 6.49 1.26
N SER A 62 -9.84 6.41 1.97
CA SER A 62 -9.93 5.91 3.34
C SER A 62 -10.85 4.69 3.48
N ASN A 63 -10.73 3.96 4.60
CA ASN A 63 -11.59 2.80 4.93
C ASN A 63 -11.57 1.67 3.88
N ASN A 64 -10.48 1.52 3.13
CA ASN A 64 -10.28 0.47 2.15
C ASN A 64 -9.62 -0.77 2.77
N THR A 65 -9.83 -1.92 2.14
CA THR A 65 -9.18 -3.19 2.49
C THR A 65 -8.28 -3.64 1.36
N ILE A 66 -6.98 -3.75 1.64
CA ILE A 66 -5.93 -4.19 0.71
C ILE A 66 -5.39 -5.53 1.22
N GLU A 67 -5.84 -6.62 0.62
CA GLU A 67 -5.63 -7.96 1.16
C GLU A 67 -5.09 -8.97 0.13
N GLY A 68 -4.10 -9.76 0.53
CA GLY A 68 -3.64 -10.90 -0.27
C GLY A 68 -3.05 -10.53 -1.64
N ASN A 69 -2.60 -9.29 -1.84
CA ASN A 69 -2.01 -8.85 -3.11
C ASN A 69 -0.51 -9.17 -3.18
N THR A 70 0.00 -9.31 -4.39
CA THR A 70 1.44 -9.50 -4.68
C THR A 70 1.99 -8.26 -5.38
N CYS A 71 2.84 -7.50 -4.70
CA CYS A 71 3.54 -6.33 -5.25
C CYS A 71 5.05 -6.61 -5.38
N ARG A 72 5.54 -6.81 -6.61
CA ARG A 72 6.93 -7.23 -6.86
C ARG A 72 7.66 -6.35 -7.87
N GLY A 73 8.89 -5.95 -7.55
CA GLY A 73 9.75 -5.27 -8.52
C GLY A 73 9.25 -3.91 -8.96
N ASN A 74 8.33 -3.29 -8.21
CA ASN A 74 7.88 -1.92 -8.45
C ASN A 74 8.87 -0.93 -7.80
N ALA A 75 8.68 0.39 -7.94
CA ALA A 75 9.41 1.34 -7.10
C ALA A 75 9.02 1.16 -5.63
N PHE A 76 7.73 1.28 -5.33
CA PHE A 76 7.15 1.03 -4.01
C PHE A 76 6.16 -0.14 -4.08
N GLY A 77 6.08 -0.98 -3.05
CA GLY A 77 5.10 -2.08 -3.05
C GLY A 77 3.66 -1.57 -2.88
N ILE A 78 3.34 -1.07 -1.68
CA ILE A 78 2.03 -0.48 -1.34
C ILE A 78 2.23 0.89 -0.69
N GLY A 79 1.56 1.92 -1.20
CA GLY A 79 1.60 3.29 -0.69
C GLY A 79 0.25 3.75 -0.12
N LEU A 80 0.25 4.32 1.08
CA LEU A 80 -0.89 5.02 1.68
C LEU A 80 -0.46 6.45 1.99
N ILE A 81 -0.93 7.41 1.20
CA ILE A 81 -0.37 8.76 1.16
C ILE A 81 -1.49 9.80 1.20
N ASP A 82 -1.22 10.96 1.80
CA ASP A 82 -2.07 12.15 1.78
C ASP A 82 -3.46 11.93 2.38
N SER A 83 -3.49 11.75 3.71
CA SER A 83 -4.71 11.57 4.51
C SER A 83 -5.52 10.31 4.17
N SER A 84 -4.85 9.27 3.65
CA SER A 84 -5.47 7.98 3.34
C SER A 84 -5.58 7.14 4.61
N ASP A 85 -6.61 7.43 5.41
CA ASP A 85 -6.75 6.98 6.78
C ASP A 85 -7.62 5.72 6.94
N ASN A 86 -7.49 5.03 8.07
CA ASN A 86 -8.35 3.90 8.47
C ASN A 86 -8.41 2.73 7.47
N ASN A 87 -7.36 2.55 6.67
CA ASN A 87 -7.23 1.43 5.74
C ASN A 87 -6.65 0.19 6.42
N THR A 88 -6.99 -0.98 5.90
CA THR A 88 -6.41 -2.27 6.34
C THR A 88 -5.51 -2.82 5.24
N VAL A 89 -4.24 -3.03 5.54
CA VAL A 89 -3.23 -3.64 4.66
C VAL A 89 -2.81 -4.98 5.28
N ALA A 90 -3.40 -6.07 4.81
CA ALA A 90 -3.26 -7.38 5.44
C ALA A 90 -2.84 -8.49 4.47
N GLY A 91 -1.94 -9.38 4.91
CA GLY A 91 -1.64 -10.60 4.14
C GLY A 91 -1.00 -10.37 2.76
N ASN A 92 -0.46 -9.19 2.48
CA ASN A 92 0.13 -8.86 1.18
C ASN A 92 1.60 -9.33 1.12
N THR A 93 2.08 -9.61 -0.09
CA THR A 93 3.48 -9.90 -0.37
C THR A 93 4.12 -8.74 -1.11
N CYS A 94 5.01 -7.99 -0.45
CA CYS A 94 5.76 -6.87 -1.03
C CYS A 94 7.25 -7.24 -1.13
N GLN A 95 7.70 -7.65 -2.33
CA GLN A 95 9.03 -8.24 -2.50
C GLN A 95 9.84 -7.62 -3.62
N GLY A 96 11.13 -7.39 -3.38
CA GLY A 96 12.05 -7.01 -4.45
C GLY A 96 11.75 -5.64 -5.07
N ASN A 97 10.99 -4.78 -4.39
CA ASN A 97 10.71 -3.43 -4.86
C ASN A 97 11.97 -2.57 -4.73
N THR A 98 12.16 -1.66 -5.67
CA THR A 98 13.42 -0.91 -5.82
C THR A 98 13.58 0.21 -4.78
N SER A 99 12.53 0.52 -4.02
CA SER A 99 12.51 1.40 -2.85
C SER A 99 11.89 0.67 -1.63
N ASN A 100 10.77 1.14 -1.09
CA ASN A 100 10.13 0.59 0.10
C ASN A 100 9.09 -0.50 -0.23
N GLY A 101 8.93 -1.47 0.66
CA GLY A 101 7.87 -2.48 0.54
C GLY A 101 6.49 -1.90 0.80
N ILE A 102 6.27 -1.36 2.00
CA ILE A 102 5.05 -0.66 2.38
C ILE A 102 5.44 0.73 2.88
N TYR A 103 4.77 1.76 2.36
CA TYR A 103 5.02 3.16 2.70
C TYR A 103 3.73 3.82 3.16
N VAL A 104 3.76 4.41 4.35
CA VAL A 104 2.62 5.17 4.89
C VAL A 104 3.11 6.58 5.22
N ASP A 105 2.57 7.58 4.52
CA ASP A 105 2.92 8.98 4.73
C ASP A 105 1.69 9.86 4.94
N THR A 106 1.75 10.71 5.97
CA THR A 106 0.68 11.63 6.37
C THR A 106 -0.69 10.92 6.40
N SER A 107 -0.73 9.67 6.87
CA SER A 107 -1.90 8.79 6.80
C SER A 107 -2.03 7.95 8.08
N ASN A 108 -3.13 8.09 8.80
CA ASN A 108 -3.29 7.68 10.18
C ASN A 108 -4.33 6.56 10.38
N HIS A 109 -4.18 5.86 11.51
CA HIS A 109 -5.07 4.79 11.96
C HIS A 109 -5.19 3.63 10.97
N ASN A 110 -4.18 3.45 10.12
CA ASN A 110 -4.08 2.33 9.20
C ASN A 110 -3.62 1.07 9.96
N THR A 111 -4.17 -0.08 9.63
CA THR A 111 -3.72 -1.37 10.19
C THR A 111 -2.84 -2.09 9.18
N VAL A 112 -1.63 -2.46 9.59
CA VAL A 112 -0.68 -3.20 8.75
C VAL A 112 -0.35 -4.51 9.45
N ALA A 113 -0.82 -5.65 8.92
CA ALA A 113 -0.77 -6.94 9.62
C ALA A 113 -0.48 -8.13 8.70
N GLY A 114 0.29 -9.11 9.14
CA GLY A 114 0.49 -10.36 8.41
C GLY A 114 1.10 -10.22 7.00
N ASN A 115 1.78 -9.11 6.71
CA ASN A 115 2.38 -8.88 5.39
C ASN A 115 3.78 -9.52 5.29
N THR A 116 4.07 -10.16 4.17
CA THR A 116 5.43 -10.64 3.84
C THR A 116 6.17 -9.56 3.10
N VAL A 117 7.13 -8.91 3.75
CA VAL A 117 7.86 -7.77 3.19
C VAL A 117 9.36 -8.04 3.17
N GLN A 118 9.92 -8.38 2.01
CA GLN A 118 11.28 -8.92 1.91
C GLN A 118 12.05 -8.47 0.66
N GLY A 119 13.36 -8.29 0.79
CA GLY A 119 14.23 -8.00 -0.34
C GLY A 119 13.94 -6.68 -1.07
N ASN A 120 13.26 -5.73 -0.43
CA ASN A 120 13.10 -4.37 -0.94
C ASN A 120 14.39 -3.57 -0.66
N THR A 121 14.79 -2.68 -1.58
CA THR A 121 16.11 -2.03 -1.53
C THR A 121 16.29 -1.07 -0.35
N SER A 122 15.23 -0.34 0.01
CA SER A 122 15.27 0.68 1.08
C SER A 122 14.77 0.10 2.40
N TYR A 123 13.48 0.27 2.71
CA TYR A 123 12.88 -0.25 3.93
C TYR A 123 11.80 -1.29 3.62
N GLY A 124 11.60 -2.24 4.53
CA GLY A 124 10.44 -3.13 4.46
C GLY A 124 9.15 -2.33 4.62
N LEU A 125 8.96 -1.76 5.81
CA LEU A 125 7.88 -0.84 6.12
C LEU A 125 8.47 0.46 6.66
N ILE A 126 7.96 1.60 6.18
CA ILE A 126 8.29 2.93 6.72
C ILE A 126 7.02 3.75 6.95
N LEU A 127 7.03 4.50 8.06
CA LEU A 127 5.97 5.40 8.49
C LEU A 127 6.54 6.81 8.58
N GLU A 128 5.98 7.74 7.82
CA GLU A 128 6.35 9.15 7.86
C GLU A 128 5.15 9.96 8.32
N THR A 129 5.32 10.71 9.42
CA THR A 129 4.26 11.53 10.03
C THR A 129 2.91 10.82 10.26
N SER A 130 2.97 9.49 10.41
CA SER A 130 1.81 8.59 10.36
C SER A 130 1.69 7.75 11.63
N LYS A 131 0.47 7.31 11.93
CA LYS A 131 0.18 6.34 12.99
C LYS A 131 -0.43 5.08 12.39
N VAL A 132 0.18 3.92 12.67
CA VAL A 132 -0.40 2.62 12.34
C VAL A 132 -0.75 1.83 13.58
N LEU A 133 -1.79 1.01 13.45
CA LEU A 133 -2.21 0.05 14.47
C LEU A 133 -1.60 -1.31 14.13
N TRP A 134 -1.03 -1.95 15.16
CA TRP A 134 -0.56 -3.32 15.10
C TRP A 134 -1.56 -4.22 15.82
N PRO A 135 -1.90 -5.40 15.29
CA PRO A 135 -2.57 -6.41 16.09
C PRO A 135 -1.73 -6.71 17.34
N SER A 136 -2.39 -6.89 18.49
CA SER A 136 -1.72 -7.09 19.79
C SER A 136 -0.78 -8.30 19.86
N TRP A 137 -0.78 -9.16 18.85
CA TRP A 137 -0.02 -10.40 18.74
C TRP A 137 1.09 -10.35 17.67
N GLU A 138 1.30 -9.22 16.97
CA GLU A 138 2.37 -9.03 15.98
C GLU A 138 3.22 -7.79 16.28
N PHE A 139 4.51 -8.01 16.56
CA PHE A 139 5.55 -6.98 16.46
C PHE A 139 6.53 -7.40 15.37
N PRO A 140 6.53 -6.78 14.17
CA PRO A 140 7.45 -7.17 13.13
C PRO A 140 8.87 -6.78 13.53
N SER A 141 9.79 -7.74 13.44
CA SER A 141 11.23 -7.58 13.71
C SER A 141 11.95 -6.67 12.71
N THR A 142 11.25 -6.18 11.68
CA THR A 142 11.79 -5.44 10.54
C THR A 142 11.47 -3.93 10.58
N VAL A 143 10.76 -3.44 11.60
CA VAL A 143 10.45 -2.01 11.76
C VAL A 143 11.64 -1.32 12.44
N LEU A 144 12.34 -0.41 11.74
CA LEU A 144 13.38 0.41 12.37
C LEU A 144 12.76 1.53 13.22
N PRO A 145 13.39 1.93 14.34
CA PRO A 145 12.72 2.58 15.47
C PRO A 145 12.51 4.09 15.35
N SER A 146 12.62 4.70 14.17
CA SER A 146 12.55 6.16 14.08
C SER A 146 11.17 6.75 14.42
N MET A 147 10.13 5.94 14.63
CA MET A 147 8.81 6.43 15.05
C MET A 147 7.93 5.43 15.81
N VAL A 148 8.51 4.48 16.57
CA VAL A 148 7.71 3.67 17.52
C VAL A 148 7.49 4.47 18.79
N LEU A 149 6.55 5.42 18.75
CA LEU A 149 6.07 6.10 19.95
C LEU A 149 5.14 5.14 20.71
N TRP A 150 5.68 4.49 21.73
CA TRP A 150 4.87 3.86 22.78
C TRP A 150 3.92 4.90 23.36
N LEU A 151 2.64 4.58 23.49
CA LEU A 151 1.79 5.17 24.51
C LEU A 151 0.87 4.09 25.08
N GLN A 152 0.71 4.19 26.40
CA GLN A 152 -0.12 3.38 27.28
C GLN A 152 -1.59 3.32 26.85
#